data_AF-A0A2E9V786-F1
#
_entry.id   AF-A0A2E9V786-F1
#
_cell.length_a   1.000
_cell.length_b   1.000
_cell.length_c   1.000
_cell.angle_alpha   90.00
_cell.angle_beta   90.00
_cell.angle_gamma   90.00
#
_symmetry.space_group_name_H-M   'P 1'
#
loop_
_entity.id
_entity.type
_entity.pdbx_description
1 polymer ?
#
loop_
_entity_poly.entity_id
_entity_poly.type
_entity_poly.pdbx_seq_one_letter_code
_entity_poly.pdbx_strand_id
1 'polypeptide(L)'
;MFRNSGQVCVAASRLIIEDEIHDDFIRKVIKHANLLKVGDPLDLSSDVGAINSKTQLKSNLKFVDVAKEEGADILTGGNQILQNTGGYYMEPTVVTNVSSNSTLFKDEVFGPVLAVSKFKSESEAITLANGTEFGLSAGIWTSNLSKAHQMVSKVNAGVVNVNTYGGADVTVPLSGVKQSGNGADKSMHALDKYINLKTAWIQL
;
A
#
# COMPACT_ATOMS: atom_id res chain seq x y z
N MET A 1 -3.53 5.02 -0.37
CA MET A 1 -2.58 5.25 0.74
C MET A 1 -3.24 5.88 1.96
N PHE A 2 -3.82 7.07 1.86
CA PHE A 2 -4.20 7.86 3.05
C PHE A 2 -5.51 7.47 3.76
N ARG A 3 -6.33 6.59 3.16
CA ARG A 3 -7.53 6.05 3.82
C ARG A 3 -7.15 5.31 5.11
N ASN A 4 -7.98 5.43 6.15
CA ASN A 4 -7.74 4.84 7.48
C ASN A 4 -6.37 5.23 8.06
N SER A 5 -5.88 6.42 7.72
CA SER A 5 -4.57 6.93 8.13
C SER A 5 -3.42 6.01 7.72
N GLY A 6 -3.56 5.30 6.61
CA GLY A 6 -2.57 4.35 6.11
C GLY A 6 -2.46 3.04 6.88
N GLN A 7 -3.31 2.82 7.89
CA GLN A 7 -3.37 1.60 8.70
C GLN A 7 -4.19 0.53 7.98
N VAL A 8 -3.73 0.11 6.81
CA VAL A 8 -4.39 -0.86 5.94
C VAL A 8 -3.33 -1.80 5.38
N CYS A 9 -3.47 -3.11 5.57
CA CYS A 9 -2.48 -4.10 5.10
C CYS A 9 -2.28 -4.07 3.57
N VAL A 10 -3.32 -3.74 2.81
CA VAL A 10 -3.27 -3.57 1.35
C VAL A 10 -3.05 -2.12 0.92
N ALA A 11 -2.63 -1.23 1.83
CA ALA A 11 -2.32 0.14 1.45
C ALA A 11 -1.30 0.17 0.31
N ALA A 12 -1.56 0.98 -0.72
CA ALA A 12 -0.59 1.26 -1.77
C ALA A 12 0.53 2.17 -1.21
N SER A 13 1.39 1.61 -0.36
CA SER A 13 2.50 2.31 0.31
C SER A 13 3.66 2.62 -0.63
N ARG A 14 3.79 1.86 -1.73
CA ARG A 14 4.76 2.10 -2.80
C ARG A 14 4.03 2.51 -4.07
N LEU A 15 4.37 3.69 -4.58
CA LEU A 15 3.92 4.20 -5.86
C LEU A 15 5.10 4.22 -6.84
N ILE A 16 5.05 3.32 -7.82
CA ILE A 16 6.10 3.14 -8.84
C ILE A 16 5.59 3.76 -10.14
N ILE A 17 6.22 4.85 -10.59
CA ILE A 17 5.71 5.68 -11.69
C ILE A 17 6.68 5.64 -12.88
N GLU A 18 6.13 5.58 -14.10
CA GLU A 18 6.93 5.67 -15.32
C GLU A 18 7.60 7.04 -15.41
N ASP A 19 8.90 7.06 -15.71
CA ASP A 19 9.76 8.26 -15.65
C ASP A 19 9.16 9.45 -16.43
N GLU A 20 8.57 9.17 -17.60
CA GLU A 20 7.98 10.17 -18.49
C GLU A 20 6.82 10.96 -17.86
N ILE A 21 6.04 10.34 -16.96
CA ILE A 21 4.88 10.98 -16.33
C ILE A 21 5.10 11.31 -14.85
N HIS A 22 6.27 10.99 -14.29
CA HIS A 22 6.53 11.05 -12.85
C HIS A 22 6.20 12.43 -12.26
N ASP A 23 6.81 13.48 -12.81
CA ASP A 23 6.75 14.82 -12.21
C ASP A 23 5.36 15.44 -12.30
N ASP A 24 4.63 15.19 -13.38
CA ASP A 24 3.24 15.63 -13.54
C ASP A 24 2.29 14.85 -12.64
N PHE A 25 2.50 13.53 -12.50
CA PHE A 25 1.66 12.68 -11.67
C PHE A 25 1.86 12.98 -10.18
N ILE A 26 3.10 13.10 -9.73
CA ILE A 26 3.41 13.35 -8.32
C ILE A 26 2.87 14.72 -7.86
N ARG A 27 2.89 15.75 -8.72
CA ARG A 27 2.23 17.04 -8.44
C ARG A 27 0.74 16.87 -8.16
N LYS A 28 0.04 16.01 -8.92
CA LYS A 28 -1.37 15.70 -8.68
C LYS A 28 -1.56 14.93 -7.37
N VAL A 29 -0.67 13.98 -7.06
CA VAL A 29 -0.72 13.23 -5.79
C VAL A 29 -0.57 14.15 -4.58
N ILE A 30 0.43 15.04 -4.60
CA ILE A 30 0.66 16.03 -3.53
C ILE A 30 -0.55 16.94 -3.36
N LYS A 31 -1.11 17.45 -4.47
CA LYS A 31 -2.32 18.27 -4.43
C LYS A 31 -3.46 17.55 -3.72
N HIS A 32 -3.71 16.28 -4.01
CA HIS A 32 -4.77 15.52 -3.34
C HIS A 32 -4.43 15.21 -1.88
N ALA A 33 -3.17 14.89 -1.56
CA ALA A 33 -2.72 14.67 -0.18
C ALA A 33 -2.98 15.90 0.70
N ASN A 34 -2.70 17.10 0.18
CA ASN A 34 -2.88 18.37 0.90
C ASN A 34 -4.36 18.79 1.05
N LEU A 35 -5.26 18.23 0.24
CA LEU A 35 -6.70 18.50 0.34
C LEU A 35 -7.38 17.67 1.44
N LEU A 36 -6.73 16.59 1.91
CA LEU A 36 -7.31 15.72 2.93
C LEU A 36 -7.37 16.43 4.29
N LYS A 37 -8.58 16.52 4.86
CA LYS A 37 -8.78 17.02 6.21
C LYS A 37 -8.48 15.91 7.22
N VAL A 38 -7.32 16.02 7.88
CA VAL A 38 -7.02 15.22 9.08
C VAL A 38 -7.71 15.86 10.28
N GLY A 39 -8.50 15.10 11.03
CA GLY A 39 -9.30 15.69 12.09
C GLY A 39 -9.99 14.69 13.01
N ASP A 40 -10.89 15.22 13.85
CA ASP A 40 -11.71 14.45 14.78
C ASP A 40 -12.44 13.33 14.03
N PRO A 41 -12.25 12.05 14.42
CA PRO A 41 -12.96 10.92 13.81
C PRO A 41 -14.48 10.97 13.95
N LEU A 42 -15.02 11.80 14.84
CA LEU A 42 -16.46 12.03 15.01
C LEU A 42 -17.01 13.16 14.13
N ASP A 43 -16.14 13.98 13.53
CA ASP A 43 -16.52 15.00 12.56
C ASP A 43 -16.65 14.35 11.17
N LEU A 44 -17.86 14.35 10.62
CA LEU A 44 -18.16 13.76 9.30
C LEU A 44 -17.45 14.46 8.13
N SER A 45 -16.89 15.65 8.35
CA SER A 45 -16.07 16.35 7.35
C SER A 45 -14.59 15.98 7.41
N SER A 46 -14.16 15.16 8.37
CA SER A 46 -12.79 14.62 8.42
C SER A 46 -12.62 13.48 7.42
N ASP A 47 -11.58 13.57 6.58
CA ASP A 47 -11.23 12.52 5.61
C ASP A 47 -10.34 11.43 6.24
N VAL A 48 -9.49 11.84 7.20
CA VAL A 48 -8.45 11.00 7.80
C VAL A 48 -8.45 11.18 9.31
N GLY A 49 -8.51 10.06 10.04
CA GLY A 49 -8.56 10.07 11.50
C GLY A 49 -7.19 9.98 12.18
N ALA A 50 -7.20 9.72 13.49
CA ALA A 50 -6.00 9.49 14.27
C ALA A 50 -5.29 8.17 13.91
N ILE A 51 -3.99 8.14 14.15
CA ILE A 51 -3.20 6.92 14.31
C ILE A 51 -3.62 6.24 15.62
N ASN A 52 -3.65 4.91 15.63
CA ASN A 52 -4.22 4.13 16.74
C ASN A 52 -3.54 4.37 18.10
N SER A 53 -2.27 4.77 18.12
CA SER A 53 -1.46 4.86 19.33
C SER A 53 -0.26 5.79 19.19
N LYS A 54 0.23 6.27 20.33
CA LYS A 54 1.48 7.06 20.42
C LYS A 54 2.68 6.30 19.88
N THR A 55 2.75 4.99 20.14
CA THR A 55 3.86 4.13 19.70
C THR A 55 3.89 4.03 18.19
N GLN A 56 2.73 3.77 17.56
CA GLN A 56 2.64 3.72 16.11
C GLN A 56 2.98 5.08 15.48
N LEU A 57 2.44 6.18 16.01
CA LEU A 57 2.76 7.52 15.52
C LEU A 57 4.27 7.81 15.57
N LYS A 58 4.94 7.49 16.69
CA LYS A 58 6.39 7.64 16.81
C LYS A 58 7.15 6.78 15.78
N SER A 59 6.69 5.55 15.56
CA SER A 59 7.27 4.67 14.53
C SER A 59 7.14 5.29 13.14
N ASN A 60 5.95 5.77 12.79
CA ASN A 60 5.67 6.40 11.49
C ASN A 60 6.57 7.63 11.24
N LEU A 61 6.72 8.50 12.25
CA LEU A 61 7.60 9.67 12.15
C LEU A 61 9.07 9.25 12.00
N LYS A 62 9.51 8.22 12.72
CA LYS A 62 10.87 7.67 12.57
C LYS A 62 11.14 7.16 11.15
N PHE A 63 10.17 6.51 10.49
CA PHE A 63 10.31 6.10 9.09
C PHE A 63 10.55 7.29 8.16
N VAL A 64 9.88 8.42 8.40
CA VAL A 64 10.08 9.66 7.64
C VAL A 64 11.49 10.20 7.86
N ASP A 65 11.98 10.20 9.09
CA ASP A 65 13.34 10.65 9.41
C ASP A 65 14.41 9.75 8.79
N VAL A 66 14.28 8.43 8.90
CA VAL A 66 15.16 7.46 8.25
C VAL A 66 15.18 7.63 6.74
N ALA A 67 14.02 7.88 6.11
CA ALA A 67 13.96 8.11 4.67
C ALA A 67 14.78 9.33 4.24
N LYS A 68 14.75 10.42 5.03
CA LYS A 68 15.60 11.61 4.78
C LYS A 68 17.09 11.27 4.93
N GLU A 69 17.45 10.51 5.96
CA GLU A 69 18.84 10.07 6.19
C GLU A 69 19.35 9.17 5.05
N GLU A 70 18.48 8.38 4.45
CA GLU A 70 18.75 7.53 3.28
C GLU A 70 18.72 8.30 1.93
N GLY A 71 18.53 9.63 1.96
CA GLY A 71 18.62 10.50 0.80
C GLY A 71 17.31 10.69 0.02
N ALA A 72 16.16 10.34 0.60
CA ALA A 72 14.86 10.60 0.01
C ALA A 72 14.36 12.02 0.33
N ASP A 73 13.49 12.54 -0.54
CA ASP A 73 12.95 13.90 -0.41
C ASP A 73 11.50 13.87 0.09
N ILE A 74 11.20 14.66 1.12
CA ILE A 74 9.82 14.84 1.60
C ILE A 74 9.15 15.95 0.79
N LEU A 75 8.16 15.59 -0.03
CA LEU A 75 7.45 16.55 -0.87
C LEU A 75 6.25 17.21 -0.18
N THR A 76 5.64 16.53 0.79
CA THR A 76 4.62 17.09 1.67
C THR A 76 4.47 16.26 2.94
N GLY A 77 3.95 16.90 3.99
CA GLY A 77 3.66 16.28 5.29
C GLY A 77 4.93 15.95 6.09
N GLY A 78 4.89 14.81 6.78
CA GLY A 78 5.99 14.28 7.57
C GLY A 78 5.97 14.68 9.04
N ASN A 79 4.97 15.44 9.49
CA ASN A 79 4.92 15.92 10.88
C ASN A 79 3.70 15.37 11.64
N GLN A 80 3.85 15.36 12.97
CA GLN A 80 2.72 15.23 13.87
C GLN A 80 1.92 16.54 13.86
N ILE A 81 0.59 16.43 13.88
CA ILE A 81 -0.33 17.57 13.95
C ILE A 81 -1.36 17.39 15.07
N LEU A 82 -2.16 18.43 15.33
CA LEU A 82 -3.28 18.42 16.28
C LEU A 82 -2.91 17.95 17.70
N GLN A 83 -1.69 18.23 18.17
CA GLN A 83 -1.22 17.72 19.48
C GLN A 83 -2.06 18.26 20.66
N ASN A 84 -2.63 19.46 20.49
CA ASN A 84 -3.51 20.11 21.47
C ASN A 84 -4.80 19.33 21.75
N THR A 85 -5.20 18.42 20.85
CA THR A 85 -6.38 17.56 21.05
C THR A 85 -6.13 16.40 22.02
N GLY A 86 -4.87 16.11 22.35
CA GLY A 86 -4.46 14.91 23.08
C GLY A 86 -4.43 13.62 22.24
N GLY A 87 -4.86 13.67 20.97
CA GLY A 87 -4.81 12.53 20.05
C GLY A 87 -3.51 12.41 19.26
N TYR A 88 -3.42 11.37 18.42
CA TYR A 88 -2.23 11.02 17.66
C TYR A 88 -2.47 11.21 16.16
N TYR A 89 -2.19 12.39 15.63
CA TYR A 89 -2.46 12.72 14.23
C TYR A 89 -1.16 12.99 13.48
N MET A 90 -1.12 12.59 12.22
CA MET A 90 0.02 12.76 11.33
C MET A 90 -0.46 13.28 9.97
N GLU A 91 0.32 14.14 9.35
CA GLU A 91 0.05 14.63 8.00
C GLU A 91 0.17 13.50 6.96
N PRO A 92 -0.70 13.49 5.93
CA PRO A 92 -0.46 12.71 4.71
C PRO A 92 0.91 13.05 4.15
N THR A 93 1.80 12.06 4.10
CA THR A 93 3.21 12.27 3.77
C THR A 93 3.54 11.62 2.43
N VAL A 94 4.17 12.38 1.53
CA VAL A 94 4.67 11.88 0.25
C VAL A 94 6.18 12.03 0.22
N VAL A 95 6.87 10.91 0.04
CA VAL A 95 8.33 10.83 -0.04
C VAL A 95 8.72 10.38 -1.44
N THR A 96 9.59 11.11 -2.11
CA THR A 96 10.10 10.78 -3.45
C THR A 96 11.58 10.45 -3.42
N ASN A 97 12.12 10.08 -4.58
CA ASN A 97 13.50 9.61 -4.74
C ASN A 97 13.81 8.41 -3.81
N VAL A 98 12.79 7.59 -3.54
CA VAL A 98 12.93 6.42 -2.69
C VAL A 98 13.63 5.31 -3.46
N SER A 99 14.85 4.98 -3.03
CA SER A 99 15.63 3.86 -3.55
C SER A 99 15.00 2.52 -3.21
N SER A 100 15.07 1.53 -4.11
CA SER A 100 14.62 0.16 -3.84
C SER A 100 15.37 -0.54 -2.71
N ASN A 101 16.53 -0.01 -2.32
CA ASN A 101 17.32 -0.51 -1.20
C ASN A 101 16.99 0.14 0.15
N SER A 102 16.23 1.24 0.15
CA SER A 102 15.88 2.02 1.35
C SER A 102 14.98 1.23 2.31
N THR A 103 15.03 1.60 3.59
CA THR A 103 14.16 1.07 4.64
C THR A 103 12.70 1.34 4.31
N LEU A 104 12.39 2.58 3.87
CA LEU A 104 11.02 2.98 3.52
C LEU A 104 10.43 2.19 2.33
N PHE A 105 11.27 1.70 1.41
CA PHE A 105 10.80 0.86 0.30
C PHE A 105 10.52 -0.59 0.72
N LYS A 106 11.26 -1.13 1.68
CA LYS A 106 11.21 -2.55 2.03
C LYS A 106 10.20 -2.86 3.13
N ASP A 107 10.11 -1.97 4.11
CA ASP A 107 9.41 -2.24 5.37
C ASP A 107 8.01 -1.60 5.39
N GLU A 108 7.10 -2.22 6.13
CA GLU A 108 5.75 -1.70 6.30
C GLU A 108 5.71 -0.61 7.38
N VAL A 109 5.31 0.60 6.98
CA VAL A 109 5.16 1.75 7.91
C VAL A 109 3.87 1.67 8.72
N PHE A 110 2.78 1.16 8.11
CA PHE A 110 1.43 1.15 8.69
C PHE A 110 0.94 2.54 9.17
N GLY A 111 1.23 3.56 8.35
CA GLY A 111 0.93 4.97 8.59
C GLY A 111 0.75 5.71 7.27
N PRO A 112 0.37 7.00 7.27
CA PRO A 112 0.00 7.74 6.06
C PRO A 112 1.23 8.24 5.30
N VAL A 113 2.19 7.36 5.03
CA VAL A 113 3.45 7.65 4.33
C VAL A 113 3.49 6.91 2.99
N LEU A 114 3.61 7.67 1.90
CA LEU A 114 3.69 7.15 0.53
C LEU A 114 5.13 7.25 0.03
N ALA A 115 5.73 6.11 -0.30
CA ALA A 115 7.04 6.02 -0.95
C ALA A 115 6.87 6.07 -2.48
N VAL A 116 7.61 6.96 -3.14
CA VAL A 116 7.55 7.13 -4.60
C VAL A 116 8.89 6.81 -5.24
N SER A 117 8.86 5.92 -6.23
CA SER A 117 10.01 5.50 -7.03
C SER A 117 9.69 5.60 -8.53
N LYS A 118 10.71 5.76 -9.36
CA LYS A 118 10.57 5.80 -10.82
C LYS A 118 10.94 4.45 -11.46
N PHE A 119 10.45 4.21 -12.67
CA PHE A 119 10.95 3.17 -13.56
C PHE A 119 11.00 3.66 -15.01
N LYS A 120 11.87 3.07 -15.82
CA LYS A 120 12.08 3.39 -17.24
C LYS A 120 11.64 2.28 -18.19
N SER A 121 11.42 1.07 -17.66
CA SER A 121 10.98 -0.08 -18.45
C SER A 121 10.00 -0.96 -17.68
N GLU A 122 9.19 -1.72 -18.40
CA GLU A 122 8.27 -2.69 -17.79
C GLU A 122 9.01 -3.72 -16.92
N SER A 123 10.17 -4.20 -17.38
CA SER A 123 10.98 -5.17 -16.62
C SER A 123 11.50 -4.58 -15.31
N GLU A 124 11.86 -3.30 -15.30
CA GLU A 124 12.23 -2.58 -14.08
C GLU A 124 11.03 -2.40 -13.14
N ALA A 125 9.86 -2.03 -13.66
CA ALA A 125 8.63 -1.93 -12.86
C ALA A 125 8.29 -3.25 -12.17
N ILE A 126 8.40 -4.38 -12.88
CA ILE A 126 8.20 -5.73 -12.32
C ILE A 126 9.24 -6.04 -11.24
N THR A 127 10.50 -5.69 -11.49
CA THR A 127 11.59 -5.91 -10.52
C THR A 127 11.35 -5.12 -9.24
N LEU A 128 10.96 -3.84 -9.36
CA LEU A 128 10.62 -2.99 -8.22
C LEU A 128 9.37 -3.50 -7.49
N ALA A 129 8.31 -3.87 -8.22
CA ALA A 129 7.09 -4.40 -7.63
C ALA A 129 7.36 -5.67 -6.80
N ASN A 130 8.19 -6.57 -7.33
CA ASN A 130 8.55 -7.83 -6.68
C ASN A 130 9.69 -7.73 -5.67
N GLY A 131 10.43 -6.62 -5.63
CA GLY A 131 11.59 -6.34 -4.77
C GLY A 131 11.24 -6.10 -3.30
N THR A 132 10.41 -6.97 -2.73
CA THR A 132 9.95 -6.96 -1.34
C THR A 132 9.73 -8.40 -0.89
N GLU A 133 9.82 -8.65 0.42
CA GLU A 133 9.49 -9.94 1.02
C GLU A 133 7.97 -10.18 1.10
N PHE A 134 7.17 -9.14 0.84
CA PHE A 134 5.71 -9.18 0.86
C PHE A 134 5.10 -9.44 -0.53
N GLY A 135 3.81 -9.74 -0.54
CA GLY A 135 3.04 -10.04 -1.74
C GLY A 135 1.54 -10.10 -1.47
N LEU A 136 0.99 -9.11 -0.77
CA LEU A 136 -0.45 -9.09 -0.44
C LEU A 136 -1.30 -8.55 -1.59
N SER A 137 -1.07 -7.31 -2.02
CA SER A 137 -1.80 -6.70 -3.13
C SER A 137 -0.93 -5.79 -3.99
N ALA A 138 -1.30 -5.66 -5.27
CA ALA A 138 -0.70 -4.74 -6.22
C ALA A 138 -1.78 -4.04 -7.07
N GLY A 139 -1.41 -2.90 -7.65
CA GLY A 139 -2.23 -2.14 -8.59
C GLY A 139 -1.44 -1.80 -9.85
N ILE A 140 -2.05 -1.95 -11.02
CA ILE A 140 -1.47 -1.68 -12.33
C ILE A 140 -2.39 -0.70 -13.06
N TRP A 141 -1.83 0.38 -13.60
CA TRP A 141 -2.57 1.37 -14.39
C TRP A 141 -2.02 1.40 -15.81
N THR A 142 -2.82 0.96 -16.79
CA THR A 142 -2.46 0.93 -18.21
C THR A 142 -3.71 0.79 -19.08
N SER A 143 -3.75 1.46 -20.23
CA SER A 143 -4.77 1.25 -21.26
C SER A 143 -4.42 0.11 -22.23
N ASN A 144 -3.17 -0.38 -22.21
CA ASN A 144 -2.72 -1.47 -23.08
C ASN A 144 -3.08 -2.84 -22.48
N LEU A 145 -3.91 -3.60 -23.19
CA LEU A 145 -4.42 -4.90 -22.77
C LEU A 145 -3.30 -5.94 -22.57
N SER A 146 -2.38 -6.05 -23.52
CA SER A 146 -1.26 -7.00 -23.44
C SER A 146 -0.37 -6.72 -22.24
N LYS A 147 -0.03 -5.44 -22.01
CA LYS A 147 0.73 -4.99 -20.84
C LYS A 147 -0.01 -5.30 -19.54
N ALA A 148 -1.33 -5.07 -19.49
CA ALA A 148 -2.13 -5.40 -18.31
C ALA A 148 -2.01 -6.89 -17.94
N HIS A 149 -2.25 -7.79 -18.89
CA HIS A 149 -2.15 -9.23 -18.65
C HIS A 149 -0.72 -9.69 -18.33
N GLN A 150 0.29 -9.13 -19.00
CA GLN A 150 1.70 -9.44 -18.71
C GLN A 150 2.09 -9.02 -17.29
N MET A 151 1.69 -7.83 -16.85
CA MET A 151 1.95 -7.34 -15.50
C MET A 151 1.21 -8.18 -14.45
N VAL A 152 -0.05 -8.55 -14.69
CA VAL A 152 -0.81 -9.46 -13.81
C VAL A 152 -0.10 -10.79 -13.62
N SER A 153 0.44 -11.36 -14.70
CA SER A 153 1.13 -12.65 -14.63
C SER A 153 2.50 -12.60 -13.93
N LYS A 154 3.17 -11.44 -13.92
CA LYS A 154 4.57 -11.32 -13.47
C LYS A 154 4.72 -10.66 -12.09
N VAL A 155 3.70 -9.94 -11.61
CA VAL A 155 3.71 -9.34 -10.27
C VAL A 155 3.25 -10.37 -9.25
N ASN A 156 4.10 -10.64 -8.27
CA ASN A 156 3.88 -11.63 -7.23
C ASN A 156 3.07 -11.01 -6.08
N ALA A 157 1.74 -11.00 -6.22
CA ALA A 157 0.81 -10.59 -5.18
C ALA A 157 -0.45 -11.47 -5.22
N GLY A 158 -1.09 -11.68 -4.07
CA GLY A 158 -2.32 -12.48 -4.02
C GLY A 158 -3.52 -11.79 -4.68
N VAL A 159 -3.58 -10.45 -4.65
CA VAL A 159 -4.60 -9.66 -5.36
C VAL A 159 -3.95 -8.60 -6.25
N VAL A 160 -4.16 -8.71 -7.57
CA VAL A 160 -3.70 -7.71 -8.55
C VAL A 160 -4.89 -6.95 -9.12
N ASN A 161 -4.89 -5.64 -8.95
CA ASN A 161 -5.93 -4.73 -9.45
C ASN A 161 -5.45 -4.06 -10.75
N VAL A 162 -6.29 -3.99 -11.78
CA VAL A 162 -5.97 -3.28 -13.03
C VAL A 162 -6.93 -2.10 -13.20
N ASN A 163 -6.39 -0.89 -13.38
CA ASN A 163 -7.14 0.37 -13.52
C ASN A 163 -8.12 0.66 -12.38
N THR A 164 -7.82 0.13 -11.20
CA THR A 164 -8.55 0.34 -9.95
C THR A 164 -7.64 -0.01 -8.77
N TYR A 165 -8.08 0.27 -7.54
CA TYR A 165 -7.39 -0.16 -6.34
C TYR A 165 -8.37 -0.35 -5.17
N GLY A 166 -8.27 -1.47 -4.45
CA GLY A 166 -9.13 -1.76 -3.29
C GLY A 166 -10.55 -2.24 -3.63
N GLY A 167 -10.80 -2.65 -4.88
CA GLY A 167 -12.14 -2.95 -5.42
C GLY A 167 -12.63 -4.39 -5.27
N ALA A 168 -12.04 -5.20 -4.38
CA ALA A 168 -12.42 -6.60 -4.21
C ALA A 168 -13.62 -6.75 -3.26
N ASP A 169 -14.74 -7.25 -3.77
CA ASP A 169 -15.94 -7.59 -3.00
C ASP A 169 -15.76 -8.90 -2.20
N VAL A 170 -16.87 -9.50 -1.74
CA VAL A 170 -16.84 -10.76 -0.95
C VAL A 170 -16.53 -12.00 -1.79
N THR A 171 -16.72 -11.93 -3.12
CA THR A 171 -16.51 -13.06 -4.03
C THR A 171 -15.04 -13.26 -4.40
N VAL A 172 -14.22 -12.23 -4.22
CA VAL A 172 -12.80 -12.24 -4.55
C VAL A 172 -11.97 -12.71 -3.34
N PRO A 173 -11.14 -13.77 -3.47
CA PRO A 173 -10.26 -14.19 -2.39
C PRO A 173 -9.21 -13.12 -2.11
N LEU A 174 -9.06 -12.76 -0.84
CA LEU A 174 -7.92 -11.99 -0.35
C LEU A 174 -6.86 -12.97 0.15
N SER A 175 -5.87 -13.24 -0.68
CA SER A 175 -4.71 -14.08 -0.35
C SER A 175 -3.44 -13.25 -0.31
N GLY A 176 -2.42 -13.77 0.38
CA GLY A 176 -1.06 -13.26 0.35
C GLY A 176 -0.11 -14.32 -0.20
N VAL A 177 1.02 -13.88 -0.76
CA VAL A 177 2.16 -14.74 -1.07
C VAL A 177 3.40 -14.29 -0.30
N LYS A 178 4.44 -15.13 -0.29
CA LYS A 178 5.70 -14.89 0.45
C LYS A 178 5.41 -14.67 1.95
N GLN A 179 5.97 -13.61 2.56
CA GLN A 179 5.75 -13.31 3.98
C GLN A 179 4.41 -12.61 4.27
N SER A 180 3.57 -12.36 3.26
CA SER A 180 2.21 -11.82 3.49
C SER A 180 1.20 -12.86 3.95
N GLY A 181 1.63 -14.11 4.15
CA GLY A 181 0.81 -15.19 4.69
C GLY A 181 0.45 -16.27 3.66
N ASN A 182 -0.44 -17.16 4.08
CA ASN A 182 -0.90 -18.32 3.31
C ASN A 182 -2.41 -18.52 3.47
N GLY A 183 -3.02 -19.22 2.51
CA GLY A 183 -4.48 -19.35 2.42
C GLY A 183 -5.15 -18.09 1.88
N ALA A 184 -6.48 -18.07 1.93
CA ALA A 184 -7.29 -16.93 1.49
C ALA A 184 -8.38 -16.61 2.51
N ASP A 185 -8.67 -15.33 2.69
CA ASP A 185 -9.91 -14.84 3.30
C ASP A 185 -10.92 -14.43 2.22
N LYS A 186 -12.19 -14.29 2.61
CA LYS A 186 -13.34 -14.08 1.70
C LYS A 186 -13.51 -15.22 0.67
N SER A 187 -14.44 -15.04 -0.27
CA SER A 187 -14.84 -16.03 -1.28
C SER A 187 -15.20 -17.39 -0.66
N MET A 188 -15.44 -18.39 -1.51
CA MET A 188 -15.61 -19.77 -1.04
C MET A 188 -14.29 -20.39 -0.57
N HIS A 189 -13.14 -19.89 -1.05
CA HIS A 189 -11.82 -20.41 -0.68
C HIS A 189 -11.49 -20.24 0.80
N ALA A 190 -12.10 -19.27 1.50
CA ALA A 190 -11.91 -19.12 2.94
C ALA A 190 -12.40 -20.32 3.73
N LEU A 191 -13.42 -21.04 3.22
CA LEU A 191 -13.98 -22.22 3.90
C LEU A 191 -13.01 -23.39 3.95
N ASP A 192 -12.12 -23.51 2.95
CA ASP A 192 -11.12 -24.58 2.86
C ASP A 192 -10.20 -24.62 4.10
N LYS A 193 -10.04 -23.49 4.79
CA LYS A 193 -9.23 -23.37 6.02
C LYS A 193 -9.87 -24.01 7.25
N TYR A 194 -11.17 -24.30 7.21
CA TYR A 194 -11.96 -24.75 8.36
C TYR A 194 -12.60 -26.12 8.17
N ILE A 195 -12.31 -26.81 7.05
CA ILE A 195 -12.85 -28.13 6.73
C ILE A 195 -11.75 -29.18 6.64
N ASN A 196 -12.11 -30.43 6.91
CA ASN A 196 -11.25 -31.60 6.66
C ASN A 196 -11.92 -32.49 5.61
N LEU A 197 -11.20 -32.81 4.53
CA LEU A 197 -11.68 -33.75 3.52
C LEU A 197 -11.70 -35.18 4.08
N LYS A 198 -12.78 -35.91 3.78
CA LYS A 198 -12.93 -37.33 4.12
C LYS A 198 -13.37 -38.10 2.89
N THR A 199 -12.55 -39.04 2.44
CA THR A 199 -12.89 -39.95 1.34
C THR A 199 -13.35 -41.30 1.91
N ALA A 200 -14.53 -41.75 1.50
CA ALA A 200 -15.02 -43.10 1.76
C ALA A 200 -14.94 -43.92 0.47
N TRP A 201 -14.26 -45.05 0.51
CA TRP A 201 -14.11 -45.97 -0.62
C TRP A 201 -14.75 -47.31 -0.26
N ILE A 202 -15.72 -47.76 -1.07
CA ILE A 202 -16.55 -48.94 -0.78
C ILE A 202 -16.45 -49.89 -1.98
N GLN A 203 -15.95 -51.11 -1.75
CA GLN A 203 -16.00 -52.20 -2.73
C GLN A 203 -17.36 -52.90 -2.62
N LEU A 204 -18.08 -53.01 -3.73
CA LEU A 204 -19.38 -53.69 -3.85
C LEU A 204 -19.21 -55.11 -4.39
#